data_AF-A0A820LME9-F1
#
_entry.id   AF-A0A820LME9-F1
#
_cell.length_a   1.000
_cell.length_b   1.000
_cell.length_c   1.000
_cell.angle_alpha   90.00
_cell.angle_beta   90.00
_cell.angle_gamma   90.00
#
_symmetry.space_group_name_H-M   'P 1'
#
loop_
_entity.id
_entity.type
_entity.pdbx_description
1 polymer ?
#
loop_
_entity_poly.entity_id
_entity_poly.type
_entity_poly.pdbx_seq_one_letter_code
_entity_poly.pdbx_strand_id
1 'polypeptide(L)'
;RPDDTMSSGLIDYIDYGPEANKFLFSIGVGSSPSTEILAELLIERQSSYFSQTKENTDEIIKDKLRFYTKCLKQLASTSNIKEKFQHEPLKSDLINRPWCLAYRIIENNETIFEIVKPTDVYLNDDHQSVIDLQPLCAPDELDIIKLYELFGAQWLSETVKRTLIHTGQIFTTERSKQLSELIYMRRRR
;
A
#
# COMPACT_ATOMS: atom_id res chain seq x y z
N ARG A 1 -27.46 -25.27 17.97
CA ARG A 1 -26.02 -25.02 18.16
C ARG A 1 -25.75 -23.73 17.43
N PRO A 2 -25.34 -22.66 18.12
CA PRO A 2 -25.06 -21.40 17.44
C PRO A 2 -23.79 -21.58 16.60
N ASP A 3 -23.84 -21.07 15.37
CA ASP A 3 -22.72 -20.99 14.44
C ASP A 3 -21.63 -20.09 15.03
N ASP A 4 -20.59 -20.70 15.59
CA ASP A 4 -19.37 -20.00 16.05
C ASP A 4 -18.40 -19.71 14.86
N THR A 5 -18.93 -19.46 13.66
CA THR A 5 -18.16 -18.81 12.60
C THR A 5 -18.04 -17.33 12.97
N MET A 6 -16.93 -16.95 13.57
CA MET A 6 -16.43 -15.57 13.53
C MET A 6 -16.11 -15.24 12.06
N SER A 7 -17.16 -14.99 11.27
CA SER A 7 -17.05 -14.51 9.90
C SER A 7 -16.46 -13.12 9.96
N SER A 8 -15.15 -13.04 9.79
CA SER A 8 -14.48 -11.77 9.53
C SER A 8 -14.95 -11.14 8.21
N GLY A 9 -15.79 -11.82 7.40
CA GLY A 9 -16.31 -11.35 6.12
C GLY A 9 -15.31 -11.41 4.97
N LEU A 10 -14.01 -11.29 5.27
CA LEU A 10 -12.91 -11.44 4.31
C LEU A 10 -12.38 -12.88 4.29
N ILE A 11 -12.13 -13.47 5.46
CA ILE A 11 -11.70 -14.86 5.63
C ILE A 11 -12.73 -15.60 6.48
N ASP A 12 -13.25 -16.69 5.94
CA ASP A 12 -14.16 -17.57 6.65
C ASP A 12 -13.33 -18.54 7.51
N TYR A 13 -13.43 -18.41 8.83
CA TYR A 13 -12.83 -19.36 9.75
C TYR A 13 -13.89 -20.31 10.27
N ILE A 14 -13.73 -21.60 9.99
CA ILE A 14 -14.58 -22.65 10.53
C ILE A 14 -13.86 -23.25 11.73
N ASP A 15 -14.45 -23.10 12.92
CA ASP A 15 -13.98 -23.78 14.12
C ASP A 15 -14.63 -25.17 14.22
N TYR A 16 -13.81 -26.23 14.10
CA TYR A 16 -14.30 -27.61 14.23
C TYR A 16 -14.32 -28.10 15.69
N GLY A 17 -13.94 -27.26 16.65
CA GLY A 17 -13.74 -27.57 18.05
C GLY A 17 -12.29 -27.97 18.37
N PRO A 18 -11.90 -27.99 19.65
CA PRO A 18 -10.51 -28.11 20.07
C PRO A 18 -9.84 -29.40 19.62
N GLU A 19 -10.52 -30.54 19.74
CA GLU A 19 -9.97 -31.85 19.35
C GLU A 19 -9.84 -32.00 17.83
N ALA A 20 -10.84 -31.54 17.08
CA ALA A 20 -10.83 -31.62 15.62
C ALA A 20 -9.80 -30.66 15.01
N ASN A 21 -9.71 -29.43 15.50
CA ASN A 21 -8.67 -28.49 15.06
C ASN A 21 -7.28 -29.03 15.38
N LYS A 22 -7.07 -29.60 16.58
CA LYS A 22 -5.78 -30.22 16.94
C LYS A 22 -5.42 -31.38 16.01
N PHE A 23 -6.40 -32.21 15.64
CA PHE A 23 -6.21 -33.25 14.63
C PHE A 23 -5.84 -32.64 13.27
N LEU A 24 -6.57 -31.62 12.79
CA LEU A 24 -6.29 -30.92 11.53
C LEU A 24 -4.87 -30.33 11.51
N PHE A 25 -4.45 -29.69 12.60
CA PHE A 25 -3.06 -29.22 12.76
C PHE A 25 -2.05 -30.37 12.69
N SER A 26 -2.35 -31.52 13.32
CA SER A 26 -1.46 -32.68 13.33
C SER A 26 -1.24 -33.29 11.93
N ILE A 27 -2.22 -33.14 11.03
CA ILE A 27 -2.11 -33.58 9.63
C ILE A 27 -1.62 -32.46 8.70
N GLY A 28 -1.19 -31.32 9.25
CA GLY A 28 -0.56 -30.22 8.49
C GLY A 28 -1.53 -29.17 7.94
N VAL A 29 -2.80 -29.17 8.34
CA VAL A 29 -3.73 -28.08 8.00
C VAL A 29 -3.34 -26.84 8.81
N GLY A 30 -3.00 -25.75 8.12
CA GLY A 30 -2.63 -24.48 8.74
C GLY A 30 -3.84 -23.73 9.31
N SER A 31 -3.60 -22.89 10.32
CA SER A 31 -4.61 -22.00 10.93
C SER A 31 -4.94 -20.78 10.09
N SER A 32 -4.18 -20.57 9.02
CA SER A 32 -4.23 -19.38 8.18
C SER A 32 -4.17 -19.80 6.71
N PRO A 33 -4.84 -19.05 5.82
CA PRO A 33 -4.81 -19.36 4.39
C PRO A 33 -3.38 -19.32 3.86
N SER A 34 -3.12 -20.09 2.80
CA SER A 34 -1.87 -19.99 2.06
C SER A 34 -1.74 -18.59 1.44
N THR A 35 -0.51 -18.23 1.07
CA THR A 35 -0.22 -16.94 0.44
C THR A 35 -1.02 -16.73 -0.86
N GLU A 36 -1.22 -17.78 -1.68
CA GLU A 36 -2.02 -17.69 -2.92
C GLU A 36 -3.50 -17.48 -2.62
N ILE A 37 -4.08 -18.28 -1.72
CA ILE A 37 -5.50 -18.15 -1.33
C ILE A 37 -5.75 -16.77 -0.74
N LEU A 38 -4.81 -16.25 0.08
CA LEU A 38 -4.93 -14.93 0.65
C LEU A 38 -4.94 -13.84 -0.43
N ALA A 39 -4.07 -13.94 -1.44
CA ALA A 39 -4.05 -13.01 -2.57
C ALA A 39 -5.39 -13.02 -3.34
N GLU A 40 -5.91 -14.21 -3.65
CA GLU A 40 -7.21 -14.38 -4.32
C GLU A 40 -8.35 -13.74 -3.49
N LEU A 41 -8.39 -14.00 -2.18
CA LEU A 41 -9.41 -13.43 -1.29
C LEU A 41 -9.33 -11.89 -1.25
N LEU A 42 -8.14 -11.31 -1.22
CA LEU A 42 -7.95 -9.85 -1.24
C LEU A 42 -8.45 -9.23 -2.55
N ILE A 43 -8.29 -9.92 -3.67
CA ILE A 43 -8.72 -9.46 -5.01
C ILE A 43 -10.22 -9.61 -5.21
N GLU A 44 -10.79 -10.75 -4.78
CA GLU A 44 -12.18 -11.10 -5.09
C GLU A 44 -13.18 -10.57 -4.06
N ARG A 45 -12.81 -10.59 -2.77
CA ARG A 45 -13.76 -10.34 -1.67
C ARG A 45 -13.65 -8.95 -1.08
N GLN A 46 -12.65 -8.14 -1.43
CA GLN A 46 -12.47 -6.80 -0.83
C GLN A 46 -13.72 -5.92 -0.95
N SER A 47 -14.38 -5.91 -2.11
CA SER A 47 -15.54 -5.05 -2.34
C SER A 47 -16.69 -5.44 -1.42
N SER A 48 -16.96 -6.73 -1.29
CA SER A 48 -17.97 -7.28 -0.39
C SER A 48 -17.61 -7.02 1.07
N TYR A 49 -16.34 -7.20 1.44
CA TYR A 49 -15.86 -7.00 2.79
C TYR A 49 -16.09 -5.56 3.29
N PHE A 50 -15.79 -4.55 2.47
CA PHE A 50 -16.02 -3.15 2.83
C PHE A 50 -17.50 -2.73 2.67
N SER A 51 -18.29 -3.39 1.81
CA SER A 51 -19.70 -3.06 1.58
C SER A 51 -20.69 -3.67 2.58
N GLN A 52 -20.32 -4.73 3.30
CA GLN A 52 -21.26 -5.49 4.18
C GLN A 52 -21.72 -4.76 5.45
N THR A 53 -21.26 -3.54 5.72
CA THR A 53 -21.64 -2.78 6.93
C THR A 53 -22.86 -1.88 6.68
N LYS A 54 -24.01 -2.25 7.25
CA LYS A 54 -25.23 -1.42 7.27
C LYS A 54 -25.12 -0.24 8.24
N GLU A 55 -24.23 -0.36 9.23
CA GLU A 55 -23.86 0.71 10.17
C GLU A 55 -22.35 0.96 10.01
N ASN A 56 -22.00 2.05 9.35
CA ASN A 56 -20.62 2.50 9.18
C ASN A 56 -20.21 3.32 10.41
N THR A 57 -20.12 2.68 11.57
CA THR A 57 -19.48 3.29 12.73
C THR A 57 -17.97 3.29 12.52
N ASP A 58 -17.30 4.38 12.86
CA ASP A 58 -15.85 4.55 12.69
C ASP A 58 -15.03 3.40 13.29
N GLU A 59 -15.48 2.81 14.40
CA GLU A 59 -14.81 1.68 15.05
C GLU A 59 -14.79 0.42 14.17
N ILE A 60 -15.90 0.11 13.50
CA ILE A 60 -16.00 -1.08 12.64
C ILE A 60 -15.10 -0.91 11.41
N ILE A 61 -15.05 0.30 10.84
CA ILE A 61 -14.16 0.60 9.71
C ILE A 61 -12.70 0.45 10.13
N LYS A 62 -12.32 0.98 11.30
CA LYS A 62 -10.97 0.83 11.84
C LYS A 62 -10.58 -0.64 12.04
N ASP A 63 -11.49 -1.45 12.58
CA ASP A 63 -11.25 -2.89 12.75
C ASP A 63 -11.10 -3.60 11.40
N LYS A 64 -11.92 -3.25 10.41
CA LYS A 64 -11.79 -3.80 9.05
C LYS A 64 -10.46 -3.44 8.40
N LEU A 65 -10.06 -2.17 8.49
CA LEU A 65 -8.77 -1.70 7.99
C LEU A 65 -7.61 -2.44 8.68
N ARG A 66 -7.67 -2.56 10.02
CA ARG A 66 -6.65 -3.28 10.79
C ARG A 66 -6.52 -4.74 10.37
N PHE A 67 -7.65 -5.43 10.16
CA PHE A 67 -7.65 -6.81 9.70
C PHE A 67 -7.13 -6.94 8.26
N TYR A 68 -7.53 -6.03 7.37
CA TYR A 68 -7.04 -6.00 5.99
C TYR A 68 -5.52 -5.77 5.93
N THR A 69 -5.00 -4.80 6.71
CA THR A 69 -3.55 -4.56 6.84
C THR A 69 -2.82 -5.79 7.37
N LYS A 70 -3.41 -6.54 8.32
CA LYS A 70 -2.83 -7.81 8.80
C LYS A 70 -2.73 -8.85 7.68
N CYS A 71 -3.71 -8.93 6.80
CA CYS A 71 -3.66 -9.81 5.63
C CYS A 71 -2.55 -9.39 4.66
N LEU A 72 -2.41 -8.09 4.38
CA LEU A 72 -1.32 -7.56 3.56
C LEU A 72 0.06 -7.86 4.15
N LYS A 73 0.22 -7.73 5.47
CA LYS A 73 1.46 -8.14 6.16
C LYS A 73 1.77 -9.61 5.99
N GLN A 74 0.76 -10.48 6.14
CA GLN A 74 0.95 -11.92 5.97
C GLN A 74 1.37 -12.24 4.53
N LEU A 75 0.78 -11.57 3.55
CA LEU A 75 1.18 -11.68 2.15
C LEU A 75 2.64 -11.25 1.97
N ALA A 76 3.02 -10.10 2.53
CA ALA A 76 4.36 -9.52 2.44
C ALA A 76 5.45 -10.27 3.23
N SER A 77 5.09 -10.96 4.30
CA SER A 77 6.04 -11.72 5.15
C SER A 77 6.51 -13.02 4.49
N THR A 78 5.94 -13.39 3.34
CA THR A 78 6.32 -14.62 2.65
C THR A 78 7.67 -14.44 1.98
N SER A 79 8.69 -15.18 2.43
CA SER A 79 10.09 -15.05 1.96
C SER A 79 10.30 -15.20 0.45
N ASN A 80 9.37 -15.86 -0.25
CA ASN A 80 9.49 -16.24 -1.66
C ASN A 80 8.38 -15.63 -2.54
N ILE A 81 7.87 -14.43 -2.24
CA ILE A 81 6.83 -13.74 -3.04
C ILE A 81 7.19 -13.75 -4.54
N LYS A 82 8.45 -13.43 -4.88
CA LYS A 82 8.91 -13.41 -6.28
C LYS A 82 8.87 -14.76 -6.99
N GLU A 83 8.92 -15.87 -6.27
CA GLU A 83 8.88 -17.23 -6.83
C GLU A 83 7.45 -17.77 -6.83
N LYS A 84 6.70 -17.55 -5.74
CA LYS A 84 5.30 -17.99 -5.60
C LYS A 84 4.36 -17.33 -6.60
N PHE A 85 4.58 -16.05 -6.90
CA PHE A 85 3.77 -15.30 -7.86
C PHE A 85 4.37 -15.27 -9.27
N GLN A 86 5.19 -16.25 -9.66
CA GLN A 86 5.60 -16.40 -11.07
C GLN A 86 4.52 -17.08 -11.91
N HIS A 87 3.62 -17.82 -11.27
CA HIS A 87 2.54 -18.51 -11.94
C HIS A 87 1.47 -17.51 -12.40
N GLU A 88 1.31 -17.37 -13.71
CA GLU A 88 0.09 -16.83 -14.31
C GLU A 88 -1.05 -17.82 -14.07
N PRO A 89 -2.27 -17.38 -13.68
CA PRO A 89 -2.86 -16.06 -13.88
C PRO A 89 -2.82 -15.09 -12.68
N LEU A 90 -2.47 -15.57 -11.48
CA LEU A 90 -2.58 -14.79 -10.24
C LEU A 90 -1.67 -13.56 -10.23
N LYS A 91 -0.51 -13.64 -10.87
CA LYS A 91 0.40 -12.51 -11.04
C LYS A 91 -0.25 -11.36 -11.83
N SER A 92 -0.85 -11.67 -12.97
CA SER A 92 -1.57 -10.67 -13.77
C SER A 92 -2.70 -10.03 -12.97
N ASP A 93 -3.45 -10.82 -12.19
CA ASP A 93 -4.52 -10.27 -11.35
C ASP A 93 -3.97 -9.34 -10.25
N LEU A 94 -2.87 -9.71 -9.60
CA LEU A 94 -2.19 -8.86 -8.61
C LEU A 94 -1.66 -7.56 -9.20
N ILE A 95 -1.34 -7.50 -10.50
CA ILE A 95 -0.89 -6.25 -11.13
C ILE A 95 -2.10 -5.40 -11.57
N ASN A 96 -3.14 -6.04 -12.11
CA ASN A 96 -4.19 -5.34 -12.86
C ASN A 96 -5.48 -5.08 -12.07
N ARG A 97 -5.67 -5.73 -10.92
CA ARG A 97 -6.90 -5.64 -10.10
C ARG A 97 -6.67 -4.85 -8.81
N PRO A 98 -7.72 -4.24 -8.25
CA PRO A 98 -7.62 -3.49 -7.01
C PRO A 98 -7.58 -4.44 -5.80
N TRP A 99 -6.55 -4.31 -4.98
CA TRP A 99 -6.35 -5.04 -3.72
C TRP A 99 -5.40 -4.30 -2.75
N CYS A 100 -4.67 -3.29 -3.22
CA CYS A 100 -3.80 -2.48 -2.38
C CYS A 100 -4.66 -1.54 -1.54
N LEU A 101 -4.52 -1.61 -0.23
CA LEU A 101 -4.96 -0.55 0.66
C LEU A 101 -4.04 0.66 0.48
N ALA A 102 -4.61 1.79 0.09
CA ALA A 102 -3.94 3.07 -0.01
C ALA A 102 -4.64 4.10 0.87
N TYR A 103 -3.91 5.13 1.26
CA TYR A 103 -4.46 6.26 2.00
C TYR A 103 -4.05 7.59 1.38
N ARG A 104 -4.86 8.63 1.58
CA ARG A 104 -4.50 10.02 1.28
C ARG A 104 -4.89 10.91 2.45
N ILE A 105 -4.10 11.96 2.67
CA ILE A 105 -4.33 12.95 3.72
C ILE A 105 -4.94 14.19 3.03
N ILE A 106 -6.11 14.62 3.50
CA ILE A 106 -6.82 15.79 2.96
C ILE A 106 -6.61 17.00 3.88
N GLU A 107 -6.78 18.21 3.33
CA GLU A 107 -6.91 19.45 4.09
C GLU A 107 -7.93 19.25 5.22
N ASN A 108 -7.48 19.32 6.49
CA ASN A 108 -8.14 18.95 7.77
C ASN A 108 -7.52 17.75 8.50
N ASN A 109 -6.46 17.14 7.97
CA ASN A 109 -5.79 15.98 8.57
C ASN A 109 -6.69 14.73 8.65
N GLU A 110 -7.74 14.70 7.83
CA GLU A 110 -8.57 13.52 7.64
C GLU A 110 -7.86 12.56 6.68
N THR A 111 -7.83 11.27 7.05
CA THR A 111 -7.24 10.21 6.23
C THR A 111 -8.34 9.44 5.53
N ILE A 112 -8.35 9.48 4.19
CA ILE A 112 -9.24 8.65 3.39
C ILE A 112 -8.50 7.39 2.98
N PHE A 113 -9.15 6.24 3.17
CA PHE A 113 -8.65 4.94 2.76
C PHE A 113 -9.41 4.44 1.54
N GLU A 114 -8.69 3.83 0.59
CA GLU A 114 -9.26 3.28 -0.63
C GLU A 114 -8.55 1.97 -1.02
N ILE A 115 -9.27 1.06 -1.68
CA ILE A 115 -8.69 -0.14 -2.27
C ILE A 115 -8.46 0.11 -3.76
N VAL A 116 -7.20 0.14 -4.16
CA VAL A 116 -6.76 0.51 -5.52
C VAL A 116 -5.80 -0.52 -6.09
N LYS A 117 -5.43 -0.33 -7.36
CA LYS A 117 -4.41 -1.16 -8.02
C LYS A 117 -3.02 -0.75 -7.54
N PRO A 118 -2.02 -1.65 -7.56
CA PRO A 118 -0.66 -1.29 -7.17
C PRO A 118 -0.08 -0.12 -7.98
N THR A 119 -0.40 -0.05 -9.28
CA THR A 119 0.09 1.00 -10.20
C THR A 119 -0.39 2.41 -9.84
N ASP A 120 -1.50 2.50 -9.10
CA ASP A 120 -2.11 3.77 -8.71
C ASP A 120 -1.61 4.25 -7.33
N VAL A 121 -0.75 3.47 -6.67
CA VAL A 121 -0.19 3.75 -5.35
C VAL A 121 1.22 4.30 -5.47
N TYR A 122 1.48 5.35 -4.70
CA TYR A 122 2.80 5.94 -4.54
C TYR A 122 3.46 5.49 -3.24
N LEU A 123 4.76 5.25 -3.31
CA LEU A 123 5.60 4.96 -2.15
C LEU A 123 6.17 6.28 -1.65
N ASN A 124 5.93 6.56 -0.37
CA ASN A 124 6.32 7.82 0.25
C ASN A 124 7.79 7.81 0.68
N ASP A 125 8.60 8.61 0.00
CA ASP A 125 9.98 8.94 0.37
C ASP A 125 10.18 10.45 0.64
N ASP A 126 9.16 11.27 0.39
CA ASP A 126 9.21 12.72 0.52
C ASP A 126 7.89 13.25 1.13
N HIS A 127 7.90 13.43 2.45
CA HIS A 127 6.75 13.92 3.20
C HIS A 127 6.24 15.28 2.71
N GLN A 128 7.11 16.16 2.20
CA GLN A 128 6.68 17.46 1.70
C GLN A 128 5.88 17.31 0.41
N SER A 129 6.33 16.44 -0.49
CA SER A 129 5.59 16.15 -1.72
C SER A 129 4.26 15.44 -1.45
N VAL A 130 4.16 14.63 -0.40
CA VAL A 130 2.87 14.05 0.04
C VAL A 130 1.90 15.14 0.50
N ILE A 131 2.37 16.12 1.27
CA ILE A 131 1.54 17.25 1.74
C ILE A 131 1.07 18.10 0.55
N ASP A 132 1.98 18.41 -0.38
CA ASP A 132 1.71 19.34 -1.49
C ASP A 132 0.81 18.71 -2.57
N LEU A 133 0.96 17.40 -2.82
CA LEU A 133 0.29 16.71 -3.94
C LEU A 133 -0.87 15.82 -3.50
N GLN A 134 -0.95 15.47 -2.22
CA GLN A 134 -1.96 14.58 -1.65
C GLN A 134 -2.16 13.26 -2.45
N PRO A 135 -1.08 12.54 -2.81
CA PRO A 135 -1.20 11.30 -3.59
C PRO A 135 -1.77 10.16 -2.75
N LEU A 136 -2.27 9.12 -3.42
CA LEU A 136 -2.61 7.85 -2.77
C LEU A 136 -1.33 7.11 -2.39
N CYS A 137 -1.07 7.00 -1.09
CA CYS A 137 0.15 6.43 -0.53
C CYS A 137 -0.07 5.02 0.01
N ALA A 138 0.97 4.18 -0.07
CA ALA A 138 1.01 2.90 0.62
C ALA A 138 1.18 3.11 2.13
N PRO A 139 0.66 2.19 2.99
CA PRO A 139 0.97 2.18 4.42
C PRO A 139 2.48 2.22 4.70
N ASP A 140 2.91 2.96 5.72
CA ASP A 140 4.34 3.23 6.06
C ASP A 140 5.14 1.98 6.54
N GLU A 141 4.60 0.78 6.35
CA GLU A 141 5.20 -0.47 6.79
C GLU A 141 6.10 -1.05 5.71
N LEU A 142 7.38 -1.26 6.04
CA LEU A 142 8.42 -1.67 5.09
C LEU A 142 8.08 -2.92 4.28
N ASP A 143 7.43 -3.91 4.90
CA ASP A 143 7.05 -5.15 4.21
C ASP A 143 5.97 -4.90 3.16
N ILE A 144 5.00 -4.04 3.47
CA ILE A 144 3.93 -3.65 2.54
C ILE A 144 4.48 -2.80 1.40
N ILE A 145 5.39 -1.85 1.69
CA ILE A 145 6.06 -1.02 0.69
C ILE A 145 6.77 -1.91 -0.35
N LYS A 146 7.59 -2.86 0.11
CA LYS A 146 8.30 -3.80 -0.78
C LYS A 146 7.34 -4.66 -1.60
N LEU A 147 6.24 -5.09 -0.99
CA LEU A 147 5.21 -5.87 -1.67
C LEU A 147 4.56 -5.04 -2.78
N TYR A 148 4.21 -3.79 -2.53
CA TYR A 148 3.58 -2.91 -3.50
C TYR A 148 4.53 -2.53 -4.64
N GLU A 149 5.79 -2.23 -4.31
CA GLU A 149 6.87 -2.00 -5.28
C GLU A 149 7.01 -3.17 -6.26
N LEU A 150 6.94 -4.40 -5.75
CA LEU A 150 7.06 -5.62 -6.55
C LEU A 150 5.94 -5.76 -7.60
N PHE A 151 4.75 -5.24 -7.32
CA PHE A 151 3.58 -5.31 -8.21
C PHE A 151 3.33 -4.01 -9.01
N GLY A 152 4.20 -3.00 -8.88
CA GLY A 152 4.22 -1.84 -9.78
C GLY A 152 3.94 -0.48 -9.15
N ALA A 153 3.88 -0.38 -7.82
CA ALA A 153 3.85 0.92 -7.15
C ALA A 153 5.13 1.71 -7.41
N GLN A 154 5.02 3.03 -7.50
CA GLN A 154 6.13 3.92 -7.87
C GLN A 154 6.56 4.81 -6.71
N TRP A 155 7.85 5.10 -6.61
CA TRP A 155 8.36 6.07 -5.64
C TRP A 155 7.96 7.50 -6.04
N LEU A 156 7.49 8.28 -5.07
CA LEU A 156 7.00 9.63 -5.34
C LEU A 156 8.11 10.53 -5.92
N SER A 157 9.34 10.42 -5.42
CA SER A 157 10.48 11.18 -5.95
C SER A 157 10.85 10.88 -7.40
N GLU A 158 10.56 9.67 -7.89
CA GLU A 158 10.82 9.28 -9.28
C GLU A 158 9.82 9.92 -10.25
N THR A 159 8.57 10.06 -9.79
CA THR A 159 7.46 10.60 -10.61
C THR A 159 7.37 12.12 -10.53
N VAL A 160 7.78 12.73 -9.42
CA VAL A 160 7.67 14.18 -9.19
C VAL A 160 8.99 14.89 -9.48
N LYS A 161 9.01 15.68 -10.55
CA LYS A 161 10.13 16.60 -10.84
C LYS A 161 9.86 17.97 -10.22
N ARG A 162 10.60 18.33 -9.17
CA ARG A 162 10.58 19.69 -8.61
C ARG A 162 11.22 20.68 -9.59
N THR A 163 10.40 21.55 -10.19
CA THR A 163 10.87 22.70 -10.97
C THR A 163 10.74 23.98 -10.17
N LEU A 164 11.88 24.54 -9.73
CA LEU A 164 11.94 25.84 -9.06
C LEU A 164 11.94 26.95 -10.12
N ILE A 165 10.75 27.49 -10.45
CA ILE A 165 10.62 28.67 -11.29
C ILE A 165 10.78 29.90 -10.38
N HIS A 166 11.91 30.59 -10.50
CA HIS A 166 12.14 31.83 -9.75
C HIS A 166 11.25 32.92 -10.34
N THR A 167 10.15 33.24 -9.67
CA THR A 167 9.28 34.35 -10.05
C THR A 167 9.78 35.62 -9.38
N GLY A 168 10.54 36.42 -10.11
CA GLY A 168 11.05 37.71 -9.65
C GLY A 168 11.94 38.38 -10.68
N GLN A 169 12.00 39.71 -10.66
CA GLN A 169 12.99 40.45 -11.43
C GLN A 169 14.36 40.16 -10.79
N ILE A 170 15.28 39.55 -11.55
CA ILE A 170 16.63 39.24 -11.05
C ILE A 170 17.30 40.57 -10.68
N PHE A 171 17.34 40.89 -9.39
CA PHE A 171 18.05 42.08 -8.91
C PHE A 171 19.55 41.76 -8.97
N THR A 172 20.15 42.08 -10.12
CA THR A 172 21.59 41.93 -10.32
C THR A 172 22.29 43.01 -9.51
N THR A 173 22.73 42.64 -8.31
CA THR A 173 23.67 43.47 -7.55
C THR A 173 25.04 43.42 -8.23
N GLU A 174 25.85 44.46 -8.06
CA GLU A 174 27.20 44.53 -8.64
C GLU A 174 28.08 43.33 -8.22
N ARG A 175 27.82 42.81 -7.00
CA ARG A 175 28.43 41.60 -6.46
C ARG A 175 28.04 40.33 -7.22
N SER A 176 26.79 40.20 -7.70
CA SER A 176 26.36 39.01 -8.46
C SER A 176 26.90 38.99 -9.89
N LYS A 177 27.14 40.17 -10.50
CA LYS A 177 27.87 40.29 -11.77
C LYS A 177 29.31 39.79 -11.65
N GLN A 178 30.05 40.27 -10.64
CA GLN A 178 31.42 39.85 -10.39
C GLN A 178 31.54 38.34 -10.13
N LEU A 179 30.58 37.76 -9.40
CA LEU A 179 30.55 36.32 -9.14
C LEU A 179 30.31 35.51 -10.43
N SER A 180 29.41 35.99 -11.30
CA SER A 180 29.09 35.33 -12.56
C SER A 180 30.27 35.36 -13.54
N GLU A 181 31.01 36.47 -13.61
CA GLU A 181 32.23 36.60 -14.43
C GLU A 181 33.35 35.67 -13.92
N LEU A 182 33.54 35.58 -12.60
CA LEU A 182 34.51 34.64 -12.01
C LEU A 182 34.17 33.18 -12.33
N ILE A 183 32.89 32.81 -12.31
CA ILE A 183 32.43 31.47 -12.67
C ILE A 183 32.65 31.19 -14.17
N TYR A 184 32.38 32.17 -15.03
CA TYR A 184 32.60 32.06 -16.47
C TYR A 184 34.10 31.90 -16.81
N MET A 185 34.97 32.68 -16.17
CA MET A 185 36.42 32.61 -16.37
C MET A 185 37.05 31.31 -15.85
N ARG A 186 36.49 30.71 -14.79
CA ARG A 186 36.97 29.42 -14.27
C ARG A 186 36.56 28.21 -15.11
N ARG A 187 35.46 28.27 -15.86
CA ARG A 187 35.02 27.17 -16.77
C ARG A 187 35.78 27.12 -18.10
N ARG A 188 36.57 28.15 -18.41
CA ARG A 188 37.34 28.27 -19.66
C ARG A 188 38.83 27.94 -19.51
N ARG A 189 39.26 27.59 -18.30
CA ARG A 189 40.56 26.97 -18.00
C ARG A 189 40.36 25.47 -17.82
#